data_AF-A0A520RLM6-F1
#
_entry.id   AF-A0A520RLM6-F1
#
_cell.length_a   1.000
_cell.length_b   1.000
_cell.length_c   1.000
_cell.angle_alpha   90.00
_cell.angle_beta   90.00
_cell.angle_gamma   90.00
#
_symmetry.space_group_name_H-M   'P 1'
#
loop_
_entity.id
_entity.type
_entity.pdbx_description
1 polymer ?
#
loop_
_entity_poly.entity_id
_entity_poly.type
_entity_poly.pdbx_seq_one_letter_code
_entity_poly.pdbx_strand_id
1 'polypeptide(L)'
;AMEHPSVKGYGRQFAYKADWTNHDRSVTGLPGFQVLLRVDESTFEPVREYFRKRGGKAMGKDHPIAWCHTNGGGKFFYTELGHDVRSLETPFGRQHLTEAIRWAAGNR
;
A
#
# COMPACT_ATOMS: atom_id res chain seq x y z
N ALA A 1 -11.76 4.60 -2.67
CA ALA A 1 -10.75 3.56 -2.39
C ALA A 1 -11.24 2.17 -2.81
N MET A 2 -12.28 1.59 -2.19
CA MET A 2 -12.70 0.20 -2.46
C MET A 2 -13.09 -0.10 -3.92
N GLU A 3 -13.64 0.88 -4.63
CA GLU A 3 -13.98 0.73 -6.06
C GLU A 3 -12.77 0.85 -7.00
N HIS A 4 -11.59 1.20 -6.48
CA HIS A 4 -10.40 1.33 -7.32
C HIS A 4 -10.02 -0.05 -7.89
N PRO A 5 -9.78 -0.19 -9.21
CA PRO A 5 -9.55 -1.48 -9.85
C PRO A 5 -8.44 -2.35 -9.23
N SER A 6 -7.42 -1.72 -8.65
CA SER A 6 -6.32 -2.42 -7.97
C SER A 6 -6.67 -3.03 -6.62
N VAL A 7 -7.84 -2.73 -6.04
CA VAL A 7 -8.26 -3.28 -4.72
C VAL A 7 -9.71 -3.79 -4.70
N LYS A 8 -10.49 -3.54 -5.76
CA LYS A 8 -11.89 -3.98 -5.83
C LYS A 8 -12.03 -5.49 -5.65
N GLY A 9 -13.10 -5.89 -4.96
CA GLY A 9 -13.48 -7.30 -4.76
C GLY A 9 -12.92 -7.98 -3.51
N TYR A 10 -12.06 -7.32 -2.73
CA TYR A 10 -11.43 -7.91 -1.53
C TYR A 10 -12.04 -7.45 -0.20
N GLY A 11 -13.14 -6.69 -0.27
CA GLY A 11 -13.83 -6.18 0.91
C GLY A 11 -13.08 -5.05 1.62
N ARG A 12 -13.50 -4.74 2.85
CA ARG A 12 -12.93 -3.65 3.66
C ARG A 12 -11.59 -4.02 4.30
N GLN A 13 -11.40 -5.32 4.59
CA GLN A 13 -10.23 -5.87 5.27
C GLN A 13 -10.05 -7.31 4.77
N PHE A 14 -8.80 -7.75 4.64
CA PHE A 14 -8.44 -9.12 4.29
C PHE A 14 -7.06 -9.43 4.87
N ALA A 15 -6.79 -10.70 5.15
CA ALA A 15 -5.47 -11.14 5.60
C ALA A 15 -4.50 -11.17 4.40
N TYR A 16 -3.29 -10.65 4.59
CA TYR A 16 -2.27 -10.64 3.55
C TYR A 16 -0.88 -10.84 4.14
N LYS A 17 -0.04 -11.59 3.42
CA LYS A 17 1.36 -11.81 3.80
C LYS A 17 2.28 -11.10 2.80
N ALA A 18 3.06 -10.16 3.31
CA ALA A 18 4.09 -9.44 2.58
C ALA A 18 5.18 -8.98 3.58
N ASP A 19 6.25 -8.39 3.06
CA ASP A 19 7.14 -7.57 3.88
C ASP A 19 6.60 -6.13 3.86
N TRP A 20 6.53 -5.52 5.05
CA TRP A 20 6.07 -4.16 5.23
C TRP A 20 7.25 -3.24 5.51
N THR A 21 7.24 -2.06 4.90
CA THR A 21 8.22 -1.00 5.16
C THR A 21 7.53 0.20 5.79
N ASN A 22 8.28 1.06 6.47
CA ASN A 22 7.71 2.22 7.17
C ASN A 22 8.20 3.50 6.51
N HIS A 23 7.33 4.51 6.50
CA HIS A 23 7.64 5.86 6.04
C HIS A 23 7.95 6.79 7.21
N ASP A 24 8.54 7.95 6.92
CA ASP A 24 8.73 9.00 7.93
C ASP A 24 7.45 9.82 8.18
N ARG A 25 6.51 9.77 7.24
CA ARG A 25 5.24 10.50 7.25
C ARG A 25 4.14 9.75 6.50
N SER A 26 2.90 9.97 6.90
CA SER A 26 1.73 9.50 6.16
C SER A 26 1.33 10.47 5.03
N VAL A 27 0.79 9.93 3.95
CA VAL A 27 0.17 10.69 2.86
C VAL A 27 -1.34 10.93 3.07
N THR A 28 -1.93 10.35 4.13
CA THR A 28 -3.37 10.48 4.41
C THR A 28 -3.76 11.95 4.58
N GLY A 29 -4.79 12.37 3.86
CA GLY A 29 -5.34 13.73 3.94
C GLY A 29 -4.56 14.78 3.14
N LEU A 30 -3.42 14.43 2.54
CA LEU A 30 -2.70 15.36 1.66
C LEU A 30 -3.49 15.59 0.35
N PRO A 31 -3.51 16.84 -0.18
CA PRO A 31 -4.20 17.15 -1.42
C PRO A 31 -3.71 16.30 -2.60
N GLY A 32 -4.63 15.77 -3.39
CA GLY A 32 -4.32 14.94 -4.57
C GLY A 32 -3.97 13.49 -4.24
N PHE A 33 -3.82 13.11 -2.97
CA PHE A 33 -3.53 11.72 -2.56
C PHE A 33 -4.81 10.96 -2.20
N GLN A 34 -4.91 9.73 -2.69
CA GLN A 34 -5.95 8.78 -2.29
C GLN A 34 -5.31 7.48 -1.79
N VAL A 35 -5.37 7.24 -0.48
CA VAL A 35 -4.93 5.97 0.11
C VAL A 35 -5.89 4.84 -0.28
N LEU A 36 -5.33 3.73 -0.74
CA LEU A 36 -6.06 2.54 -1.18
C LEU A 36 -5.96 1.39 -0.19
N LEU A 37 -4.77 1.17 0.39
CA LEU A 37 -4.51 0.11 1.36
C LEU A 37 -3.79 0.65 2.58
N ARG A 38 -4.12 0.08 3.74
CA ARG A 38 -3.42 0.30 5.00
C ARG A 38 -3.07 -1.04 5.63
N VAL A 39 -1.94 -1.08 6.32
CA VAL A 39 -1.57 -2.18 7.19
C VAL A 39 -2.14 -1.93 8.58
N ASP A 40 -2.70 -2.97 9.19
CA ASP A 40 -3.12 -2.94 10.59
C ASP A 40 -1.97 -3.46 11.46
N GLU A 41 -1.15 -2.55 11.99
CA GLU A 41 -0.01 -2.88 12.83
C GLU A 41 -0.38 -3.55 14.17
N SER A 42 -1.67 -3.59 14.56
CA SER A 42 -2.10 -4.32 15.76
C SER A 42 -2.08 -5.85 15.57
N THR A 43 -1.91 -6.31 14.33
CA THR A 43 -2.00 -7.73 13.96
C THR A 43 -0.64 -8.45 13.91
N PHE A 44 0.48 -7.75 14.11
CA PHE A 44 1.84 -8.30 14.10
C PHE A 44 2.82 -7.41 14.87
N GLU A 45 4.09 -7.80 14.95
CA GLU A 45 5.16 -6.94 15.49
C GLU A 45 5.69 -6.02 14.36
N PRO A 46 5.39 -4.70 14.37
CA PRO A 46 5.67 -3.82 13.24
C PRO A 46 7.14 -3.45 13.08
N VAL A 47 7.96 -3.60 14.14
CA VAL A 47 9.39 -3.26 14.07
C VAL A 47 10.23 -4.42 14.60
N ARG A 48 10.90 -5.13 13.67
CA ARG A 48 11.85 -6.20 14.02
C ARG A 48 12.94 -5.65 14.94
N GLU A 49 13.43 -6.48 15.87
CA GLU A 49 14.43 -6.10 16.88
C GLU A 49 15.67 -5.41 16.27
N TYR A 50 16.14 -5.90 15.13
CA TYR A 50 17.27 -5.35 14.39
C TYR A 50 17.08 -3.85 14.06
N PHE A 51 15.86 -3.43 13.70
CA PHE A 51 15.53 -2.05 13.38
C PHE A 51 15.22 -1.22 14.62
N ARG A 52 14.61 -1.80 15.67
CA ARG A 52 14.37 -1.09 16.94
C ARG A 52 15.66 -0.52 17.53
N LYS A 53 16.75 -1.29 17.53
CA LYS A 53 18.07 -0.85 18.00
C LYS A 53 18.71 0.26 17.15
N ARG A 54 18.15 0.55 15.97
CA ARG A 54 18.61 1.58 15.02
C ARG A 54 17.63 2.74 14.89
N GLY A 55 16.72 2.90 15.86
CA GLY A 55 15.73 3.97 15.85
C GLY A 55 14.56 3.73 14.89
N GLY A 56 14.38 2.52 14.38
CA GLY A 56 13.21 2.13 13.61
C GLY A 56 11.93 2.28 14.45
N LYS A 57 10.89 2.84 13.84
CA LYS A 57 9.61 3.13 14.48
C LYS A 57 8.48 2.59 13.63
N ALA A 58 7.41 2.16 14.30
CA ALA A 58 6.16 1.78 13.67
C ALA A 58 5.47 3.03 13.10
N MET A 59 4.62 2.87 12.08
CA MET A 59 3.78 3.95 11.55
C MET A 59 2.59 4.25 12.48
N GLY A 60 2.19 3.28 13.31
CA GLY A 60 1.10 3.37 14.25
C GLY A 60 -0.27 3.21 13.59
N LYS A 61 -1.24 4.03 14.02
CA LYS A 61 -2.65 3.92 13.58
C LYS A 61 -2.87 4.14 12.08
N ASP A 62 -1.93 4.78 11.39
CA ASP A 62 -2.05 5.10 9.97
C ASP A 62 -0.79 4.68 9.21
N HIS A 63 -0.82 3.46 8.68
CA HIS A 63 0.22 2.88 7.84
C HIS A 63 -0.29 2.68 6.41
N PRO A 64 -0.36 3.74 5.58
CA PRO A 64 -0.71 3.59 4.17
C PRO A 64 0.41 2.86 3.42
N ILE A 65 0.05 1.83 2.64
CA ILE A 65 1.01 1.02 1.87
C ILE A 65 0.75 1.03 0.36
N ALA A 66 -0.39 1.58 -0.06
CA ALA A 66 -0.68 1.81 -1.46
C ALA A 66 -1.58 3.04 -1.61
N TRP A 67 -1.27 3.90 -2.57
CA TRP A 67 -2.02 5.12 -2.84
C TRP A 67 -1.88 5.60 -4.28
N CYS A 68 -2.85 6.39 -4.70
CA CYS A 68 -2.79 7.17 -5.93
C CYS A 68 -2.44 8.62 -5.60
N HIS A 69 -1.74 9.30 -6.51
CA HIS A 69 -1.54 10.74 -6.47
C HIS A 69 -1.80 11.33 -7.85
N THR A 70 -2.69 12.33 -7.92
CA THR A 70 -2.92 13.10 -9.15
C THR A 70 -2.46 14.52 -8.99
N ASN A 71 -1.53 14.95 -9.84
CA ASN A 71 -0.98 16.30 -9.81
C ASN A 71 -0.78 16.82 -11.23
N GLY A 72 -1.35 17.98 -11.55
CA GLY A 72 -1.20 18.63 -12.87
C GLY A 72 -1.61 17.75 -14.06
N GLY A 73 -2.58 16.84 -13.88
CA GLY A 73 -3.01 15.87 -14.90
C GLY A 73 -2.18 14.57 -14.95
N GLY A 74 -1.04 14.52 -14.26
CA GLY A 74 -0.25 13.30 -14.09
C GLY A 74 -0.90 12.34 -13.09
N LYS A 75 -0.78 11.03 -13.34
CA LYS A 75 -1.23 9.95 -12.46
C LYS A 75 -0.03 9.17 -11.94
N PHE A 76 0.10 9.08 -10.62
CA PHE A 76 1.12 8.29 -9.95
C PHE A 76 0.44 7.24 -9.08
N PHE A 77 0.93 6.00 -9.16
CA PHE A 77 0.49 4.91 -8.30
C PHE A 77 1.70 4.40 -7.51
N TYR A 78 1.54 4.29 -6.19
CA TYR A 78 2.54 3.73 -5.29
C TYR A 78 1.99 2.48 -4.60
N THR A 79 2.84 1.47 -4.43
CA THR A 79 2.56 0.28 -3.62
C THR A 79 3.85 -0.26 -3.00
N GLU A 80 3.78 -0.67 -1.73
CA GLU A 80 4.86 -1.37 -1.02
C GLU A 80 4.94 -2.87 -1.36
N LEU A 81 3.91 -3.42 -2.00
CA LEU A 81 3.90 -4.84 -2.35
C LEU A 81 5.01 -5.16 -3.36
N GLY A 82 5.67 -6.30 -3.16
CA GLY A 82 6.74 -6.77 -4.04
C GLY A 82 8.13 -6.81 -3.43
N HIS A 83 8.35 -6.30 -2.21
CA HIS A 83 9.60 -6.56 -1.48
C HIS A 83 9.83 -8.07 -1.27
N ASP A 84 8.77 -8.79 -0.92
CA ASP A 84 8.70 -10.25 -1.08
C ASP A 84 7.91 -10.57 -2.36
N VAL A 85 8.58 -11.17 -3.36
CA VAL A 85 7.95 -11.52 -4.65
C VAL A 85 6.72 -12.41 -4.47
N ARG A 86 6.67 -13.25 -3.44
CA ARG A 86 5.51 -14.11 -3.14
C ARG A 86 4.24 -13.29 -2.86
N SER A 87 4.40 -12.05 -2.39
CA SER A 87 3.29 -11.10 -2.23
C SER A 87 2.69 -10.61 -3.55
N LEU A 88 3.30 -10.89 -4.70
CA LEU A 88 2.75 -10.61 -6.02
C LEU A 88 2.22 -11.86 -6.71
N GLU A 89 2.52 -13.05 -6.19
CA GLU A 89 2.12 -14.33 -6.77
C GLU A 89 0.73 -14.81 -6.31
N THR A 90 -0.01 -13.97 -5.59
CA THR A 90 -1.40 -14.24 -5.18
C THR A 90 -2.40 -13.69 -6.20
N PRO A 91 -3.66 -14.15 -6.22
CA PRO A 91 -4.71 -13.54 -7.04
C PRO A 91 -4.84 -12.03 -6.81
N PHE A 92 -4.76 -11.58 -5.55
CA PHE A 92 -4.80 -10.17 -5.19
C PHE A 92 -3.59 -9.42 -5.74
N GLY A 93 -2.37 -9.90 -5.48
CA GLY A 93 -1.14 -9.25 -5.89
C GLY A 93 -1.05 -9.06 -7.40
N ARG A 94 -1.43 -10.09 -8.17
CA ARG A 94 -1.48 -10.02 -9.64
C ARG A 94 -2.49 -9.00 -10.15
N GLN A 95 -3.71 -8.99 -9.58
CA GLN A 95 -4.73 -7.99 -9.92
C GLN A 95 -4.25 -6.58 -9.54
N HIS A 96 -3.75 -6.41 -8.32
CA HIS A 96 -3.32 -5.13 -7.77
C HIS A 96 -2.29 -4.47 -8.68
N LEU A 97 -1.23 -5.20 -9.02
CA LEU A 97 -0.16 -4.69 -9.87
C LEU A 97 -0.63 -4.39 -11.30
N THR A 98 -1.37 -5.32 -11.92
CA THR A 98 -1.85 -5.14 -13.30
C THR A 98 -2.78 -3.94 -13.42
N GLU A 99 -3.71 -3.80 -12.49
CA GLU A 99 -4.70 -2.72 -12.50
C GLU A 99 -4.13 -1.38 -12.06
N ALA A 100 -3.13 -1.39 -11.18
CA ALA A 100 -2.33 -0.20 -10.86
C ALA A 100 -1.63 0.37 -12.10
N ILE A 101 -0.95 -0.49 -12.88
CA ILE A 101 -0.25 -0.10 -14.11
C ILE A 101 -1.24 0.45 -15.13
N ARG A 102 -2.37 -0.24 -15.37
CA ARG A 102 -3.42 0.22 -16.29
C ARG A 102 -3.98 1.58 -15.89
N TRP A 103 -4.28 1.78 -14.61
CA TRP A 103 -4.80 3.04 -14.10
C TRP A 103 -3.80 4.19 -14.28
N ALA A 104 -2.52 3.96 -13.94
CA ALA A 104 -1.46 4.96 -14.08
C ALA A 104 -1.21 5.33 -15.55
N ALA A 105 -1.30 4.35 -16.46
CA ALA A 105 -1.17 4.56 -17.90
C ALA A 105 -2.35 5.32 -18.54
N GLY A 106 -3.43 5.60 -17.79
CA GLY A 106 -4.63 6.24 -18.32
C GLY A 106 -5.56 5.28 -19.09
N ASN A 107 -5.30 3.98 -19.04
CA ASN A 107 -6.14 2.95 -19.64
C ASN A 107 -7.30 2.62 -18.68
N ARG A 108 -8.28 3.52 -18.60
CA ARG A 108 -9.65 3.33 -18.09
C ARG A 108 -10.43 4.64 -18.17
#